data_AF-A0A1V6E740-F1
#
_entry.id   AF-A0A1V6E740-F1
#
_cell.length_a   1.000
_cell.length_b   1.000
_cell.length_c   1.000
_cell.angle_alpha   90.00
_cell.angle_beta   90.00
_cell.angle_gamma   90.00
#
_symmetry.space_group_name_H-M   'P 1'
#
loop_
_entity.id
_entity.type
_entity.pdbx_description
1 polymer ?
#
loop_
_entity_poly.entity_id
_entity_poly.type
_entity_poly.pdbx_seq_one_letter_code
_entity_poly.pdbx_strand_id
1 'polypeptide(L)'
;MPGKKKSAITLREAHRADIPALIELNKIAYPVLAAENVVWGERHLLSHQRIFPQGQIVAEIDGHIVGAAASLIVDLGPDPLRNHTWSGITDSGYFTNHNPAADTLYGADVCVHPDYRGRQIGAALYEGRRQLCRRLNKRRILAGGRLWNYDEHAEHMSADEYAQRVISGELKDLVLSFQLREGFVLRGVMPNYLHDPKSHNYGSLIEWLNPDYKEPAPGARKVRLACVQYQMRKVTSFADFERQVTYFVDVAADYHADFVLMPEFVSVQLLSQEDAQSPIEGIRRLARYEKRFTELMRKLATRYGLTIIAGSQPIAREGKLFNTCFVCLPSGEIVGQPKLHITPNERKWWGISGGNNLQAIDTPKAKIGVLICYDVEFPEAARYLADQGAEILFVPFCTDNRQGYLRVRYCAQARAIENQIYVALAGNVGNLPDVGNLDINYGQAAVLTPSDFAFARDGIAAEADSNEETLLVCDVDLDDLHASRSDGTVTPRLDRRADLFRMVSLLPGDRQPSGPADGPLGDQPGAPLDSTAPA
;
A
#
# COMPACT_ATOMS: atom_id res chain seq x y z
N MET A 1 -24.54 -46.22 17.97
CA MET A 1 -23.78 -45.00 18.32
C MET A 1 -24.01 -43.98 17.22
N PRO A 2 -24.58 -42.80 17.49
CA PRO A 2 -24.73 -41.77 16.47
C PRO A 2 -23.34 -41.23 16.10
N GLY A 3 -23.01 -41.24 14.81
CA GLY A 3 -21.72 -40.79 14.31
C GLY A 3 -21.48 -39.32 14.65
N LYS A 4 -20.37 -39.02 15.34
CA LYS A 4 -19.92 -37.63 15.55
C LYS A 4 -19.80 -36.94 14.19
N LYS A 5 -20.61 -35.90 13.96
CA LYS A 5 -20.37 -34.94 12.86
C LYS A 5 -18.93 -34.44 13.01
N LYS A 6 -18.10 -34.61 11.98
CA LYS A 6 -16.79 -33.95 11.92
C LYS A 6 -17.05 -32.44 11.89
N SER A 7 -16.63 -31.71 12.92
CA SER A 7 -16.66 -30.25 12.91
C SER A 7 -15.88 -29.73 11.69
N ALA A 8 -16.46 -28.77 10.97
CA ALA A 8 -15.86 -28.23 9.74
C ALA A 8 -14.69 -27.28 10.06
N ILE A 9 -13.63 -27.34 9.26
CA ILE A 9 -12.50 -26.42 9.35
C ILE A 9 -12.88 -25.15 8.61
N THR A 10 -12.77 -24.00 9.27
CA THR A 10 -12.98 -22.68 8.64
C THR A 10 -11.65 -21.94 8.57
N LEU A 11 -11.34 -21.34 7.43
CA LEU A 11 -10.19 -20.46 7.27
C LEU A 11 -10.65 -19.01 7.23
N ARG A 12 -9.92 -18.13 7.93
CA ARG A 12 -10.14 -16.68 7.87
C ARG A 12 -8.82 -15.93 8.10
N GLU A 13 -8.83 -14.64 7.80
CA GLU A 13 -7.75 -13.75 8.21
C GLU A 13 -7.72 -13.63 9.75
N ALA A 14 -6.51 -13.60 10.31
CA ALA A 14 -6.31 -13.29 11.71
C ALA A 14 -6.71 -11.83 11.99
N HIS A 15 -7.26 -11.58 13.16
CA HIS A 15 -7.59 -10.26 13.67
C HIS A 15 -6.74 -9.92 14.89
N ARG A 16 -6.67 -8.64 15.24
CA ARG A 16 -5.94 -8.18 16.44
C ARG A 16 -6.38 -8.88 17.73
N ALA A 17 -7.66 -9.24 17.83
CA ALA A 17 -8.20 -9.95 18.99
C ALA A 17 -7.67 -11.40 19.12
N ASP A 18 -7.14 -11.98 18.05
CA ASP A 18 -6.63 -13.36 18.03
C ASP A 18 -5.20 -13.48 18.56
N ILE A 19 -4.48 -12.36 18.70
CA ILE A 19 -3.05 -12.35 19.05
C ILE A 19 -2.72 -13.18 20.30
N PRO A 20 -3.47 -13.10 21.43
CA PRO A 20 -3.21 -13.95 22.58
C PRO A 20 -3.29 -15.44 22.26
N ALA A 21 -4.31 -15.87 21.50
CA ALA A 21 -4.50 -17.26 21.11
C ALA A 21 -3.43 -17.74 20.12
N LEU A 22 -2.95 -16.85 19.23
CA LEU A 22 -1.87 -17.16 18.29
C LEU A 22 -0.53 -17.39 19.00
N ILE A 23 -0.21 -16.58 20.01
CA ILE A 23 0.99 -16.76 20.84
C ILE A 23 0.93 -18.10 21.58
N GLU A 24 -0.23 -18.41 22.17
CA GLU A 24 -0.44 -19.68 22.87
C GLU A 24 -0.30 -20.88 21.92
N LEU A 25 -0.97 -20.83 20.77
CA LEU A 25 -0.89 -21.86 19.73
C LEU A 25 0.57 -22.09 19.28
N ASN A 26 1.32 -21.02 19.04
CA ASN A 26 2.71 -21.12 18.60
C ASN A 26 3.60 -21.78 19.66
N LYS A 27 3.44 -21.41 20.94
CA LYS A 27 4.13 -22.04 22.07
C LYS A 27 3.83 -23.53 22.19
N ILE A 28 2.56 -23.91 22.07
CA ILE A 28 2.12 -25.31 22.17
C ILE A 28 2.60 -26.13 20.95
N ALA A 29 2.61 -25.53 19.76
CA ALA A 29 3.07 -26.20 18.54
C ALA A 29 4.59 -26.42 18.52
N TYR A 30 5.36 -25.52 19.14
CA TYR A 30 6.83 -25.51 19.15
C TYR A 30 7.43 -25.43 20.57
N PRO A 31 7.26 -26.48 21.40
CA PRO A 31 7.67 -26.43 22.82
C PRO A 31 9.18 -26.23 23.02
N VAL A 32 10.03 -26.75 22.12
CA VAL A 32 11.49 -26.57 22.18
C VAL A 32 11.86 -25.10 21.92
N LEU A 33 11.33 -24.51 20.86
CA LEU A 33 11.57 -23.10 20.54
C LEU A 33 10.98 -22.16 21.60
N ALA A 34 9.84 -22.53 22.19
CA ALA A 34 9.23 -21.78 23.29
C ALA A 34 10.13 -21.73 24.53
N ALA A 35 10.83 -22.81 24.87
CA ALA A 35 11.76 -22.86 25.98
C ALA A 35 12.97 -21.93 25.77
N GLU A 36 13.35 -21.69 24.52
CA GLU A 36 14.43 -20.77 24.11
C GLU A 36 13.92 -19.35 23.79
N ASN A 37 12.63 -19.07 24.05
CA ASN A 37 11.96 -17.80 23.74
C ASN A 37 11.98 -17.43 22.25
N VAL A 38 12.05 -18.43 21.37
CA VAL A 38 12.00 -18.32 19.90
C VAL A 38 10.55 -18.57 19.42
N VAL A 39 9.60 -17.81 19.95
CA VAL A 39 8.16 -17.91 19.63
C VAL A 39 7.53 -16.56 19.37
N TRP A 40 6.44 -16.53 18.61
CA TRP A 40 5.77 -15.27 18.26
C TRP A 40 5.47 -14.41 19.50
N GLY A 41 5.84 -13.14 19.39
CA GLY A 41 5.57 -12.09 20.37
C GLY A 41 4.39 -11.22 19.94
N GLU A 42 3.84 -10.45 20.88
CA GLU A 42 2.71 -9.56 20.58
C GLU A 42 3.08 -8.52 19.51
N ARG A 43 4.30 -7.97 19.54
CA ARG A 43 4.75 -6.97 18.56
C ARG A 43 4.97 -7.53 17.18
N HIS A 44 5.50 -8.75 17.09
CA HIS A 44 5.64 -9.44 15.81
C HIS A 44 4.27 -9.58 15.15
N LEU A 45 3.29 -10.11 15.87
CA LEU A 45 1.94 -10.34 15.34
C LEU A 45 1.19 -9.03 15.06
N LEU A 46 1.37 -7.98 15.88
CA LEU A 46 0.86 -6.64 15.57
C LEU A 46 1.51 -6.06 14.31
N SER A 47 2.80 -6.30 14.10
CA SER A 47 3.50 -5.90 12.88
C SER A 47 2.92 -6.60 11.66
N HIS A 48 2.72 -7.93 11.73
CA HIS A 48 2.11 -8.71 10.65
C HIS A 48 0.72 -8.19 10.27
N GLN A 49 -0.12 -7.94 11.29
CA GLN A 49 -1.48 -7.41 11.12
C GLN A 49 -1.48 -6.02 10.47
N ARG A 50 -0.49 -5.17 10.78
CA ARG A 50 -0.36 -3.85 10.19
C ARG A 50 0.16 -3.91 8.74
N ILE A 51 1.10 -4.80 8.47
CA ILE A 51 1.85 -4.83 7.20
C ILE A 51 1.11 -5.64 6.13
N PHE A 52 0.68 -6.85 6.48
CA PHE A 52 0.08 -7.76 5.52
C PHE A 52 -0.95 -8.69 6.20
N PRO A 53 -2.12 -8.15 6.61
CA PRO A 53 -3.15 -8.89 7.33
C PRO A 53 -3.67 -10.09 6.53
N GLN A 54 -3.82 -9.93 5.20
CA GLN A 54 -4.26 -10.99 4.28
C GLN A 54 -3.31 -12.20 4.25
N GLY A 55 -2.04 -12.01 4.63
CA GLY A 55 -1.03 -13.06 4.74
C GLY A 55 -1.09 -13.86 6.04
N GLN A 56 -1.93 -13.45 6.99
CA GLN A 56 -2.05 -14.08 8.29
C GLN A 56 -3.36 -14.86 8.34
N ILE A 57 -3.28 -16.18 8.17
CA ILE A 57 -4.45 -17.06 8.04
C ILE A 57 -4.57 -17.91 9.29
N VAL A 58 -5.78 -18.01 9.86
CA VAL A 58 -6.09 -18.93 10.95
C VAL A 58 -7.07 -20.01 10.50
N ALA A 59 -6.90 -21.19 11.06
CA ALA A 59 -7.81 -22.31 10.94
C ALA A 59 -8.58 -22.49 12.24
N GLU A 60 -9.90 -22.50 12.15
CA GLU A 60 -10.80 -22.63 13.28
C GLU A 60 -11.64 -23.91 13.23
N ILE A 61 -11.88 -24.46 14.41
CA ILE A 61 -12.85 -25.52 14.64
C ILE A 61 -13.68 -25.12 15.87
N ASP A 62 -15.01 -25.08 15.71
CA ASP A 62 -15.95 -24.75 16.80
C ASP A 62 -15.59 -23.44 17.53
N GLY A 63 -15.17 -22.42 16.77
CA GLY A 63 -14.81 -21.08 17.29
C GLY A 63 -13.43 -21.00 17.97
N HIS A 64 -12.63 -22.06 17.94
CA HIS A 64 -11.29 -22.08 18.51
C HIS A 64 -10.23 -22.13 17.40
N ILE A 65 -9.21 -21.29 17.53
CA ILE A 65 -8.05 -21.31 16.63
C ILE A 65 -7.22 -22.56 16.93
N VAL A 66 -7.09 -23.43 15.92
CA VAL A 66 -6.40 -24.73 16.02
C VAL A 66 -5.20 -24.84 15.07
N GLY A 67 -4.99 -23.83 14.22
CA GLY A 67 -3.83 -23.71 13.36
C GLY A 67 -3.69 -22.29 12.82
N ALA A 68 -2.47 -21.93 12.43
CA ALA A 68 -2.18 -20.63 11.84
C ALA A 68 -1.06 -20.73 10.80
N ALA A 69 -1.09 -19.82 9.84
CA ALA A 69 -0.07 -19.66 8.81
C ALA A 69 0.27 -18.18 8.66
N ALA A 70 1.56 -17.87 8.72
CA ALA A 70 2.09 -16.53 8.49
C ALA A 70 2.76 -16.46 7.12
N SER A 71 2.60 -15.35 6.41
CA SER A 71 3.22 -15.10 5.11
C SER A 71 3.55 -13.63 4.93
N LEU A 72 4.52 -13.35 4.06
CA LEU A 72 4.88 -12.03 3.56
C LEU A 72 5.26 -12.14 2.09
N ILE A 73 5.29 -11.04 1.35
CA ILE A 73 5.78 -11.02 -0.03
C ILE A 73 7.20 -10.45 0.03
N VAL A 74 8.15 -11.11 -0.62
CA VAL A 74 9.57 -10.71 -0.59
C VAL A 74 10.12 -10.60 -2.00
N ASP A 75 11.07 -9.69 -2.16
CA ASP A 75 11.98 -9.67 -3.30
C ASP A 75 13.27 -10.39 -2.91
N LEU A 76 13.65 -11.41 -3.68
CA LEU A 76 14.87 -12.17 -3.46
C LEU A 76 15.98 -11.83 -4.46
N GLY A 77 15.74 -10.85 -5.34
CA GLY A 77 16.69 -10.40 -6.33
C GLY A 77 16.91 -11.43 -7.46
N PRO A 78 18.06 -11.35 -8.16
CA PRO A 78 18.32 -12.13 -9.37
C PRO A 78 18.39 -13.65 -9.15
N ASP A 79 18.86 -14.06 -7.97
CA ASP A 79 18.89 -15.47 -7.55
C ASP A 79 17.87 -15.69 -6.42
N PRO A 80 16.63 -16.05 -6.76
CA PRO A 80 15.59 -16.29 -5.76
C PRO A 80 15.80 -17.58 -4.97
N LEU A 81 16.77 -18.43 -5.36
CA LEU A 81 17.07 -19.68 -4.70
C LEU A 81 18.33 -19.60 -3.81
N ARG A 82 18.90 -18.39 -3.67
CA ARG A 82 20.05 -18.16 -2.79
C ARG A 82 19.75 -18.58 -1.35
N ASN A 83 20.77 -19.11 -0.69
CA ASN A 83 20.71 -19.40 0.74
C ASN A 83 20.40 -18.12 1.53
N HIS A 84 19.49 -18.24 2.48
CA HIS A 84 19.11 -17.19 3.40
C HIS A 84 18.76 -17.79 4.76
N THR A 85 18.72 -16.95 5.78
CA THR A 85 18.27 -17.33 7.11
C THR A 85 16.80 -16.95 7.31
N TRP A 86 16.12 -17.64 8.20
CA TRP A 86 14.74 -17.32 8.60
C TRP A 86 14.68 -15.89 9.13
N SER A 87 15.60 -15.50 10.02
CA SER A 87 15.65 -14.14 10.57
C SER A 87 15.88 -13.09 9.47
N GLY A 88 16.81 -13.34 8.54
CA GLY A 88 17.08 -12.41 7.44
C GLY A 88 15.89 -12.21 6.50
N ILE A 89 15.20 -13.28 6.10
CA ILE A 89 14.08 -13.18 5.15
C ILE A 89 12.79 -12.67 5.79
N THR A 90 12.65 -12.78 7.11
CA THR A 90 11.46 -12.32 7.85
C THR A 90 11.68 -11.00 8.59
N ASP A 91 12.86 -10.39 8.47
CA ASP A 91 13.25 -9.23 9.26
C ASP A 91 13.07 -9.49 10.76
N SER A 92 13.76 -10.52 11.26
CA SER A 92 13.69 -11.02 12.63
C SER A 92 12.27 -11.33 13.12
N GLY A 93 11.39 -11.72 12.19
CA GLY A 93 9.98 -12.00 12.46
C GLY A 93 9.05 -10.80 12.45
N TYR A 94 9.49 -9.58 12.12
CA TYR A 94 8.62 -8.39 12.05
C TYR A 94 7.97 -8.17 10.69
N PHE A 95 8.49 -8.79 9.63
CA PHE A 95 8.07 -8.66 8.23
C PHE A 95 8.14 -7.23 7.69
N THR A 96 8.99 -6.35 8.23
CA THR A 96 9.07 -4.95 7.73
C THR A 96 9.66 -4.85 6.32
N ASN A 97 10.32 -5.91 5.87
CA ASN A 97 10.80 -6.12 4.50
C ASN A 97 9.72 -6.62 3.52
N HIS A 98 8.44 -6.63 3.90
CA HIS A 98 7.33 -6.99 3.01
C HIS A 98 7.28 -6.07 1.78
N ASN A 99 7.36 -6.64 0.59
CA ASN A 99 7.29 -5.94 -0.69
C ASN A 99 6.09 -6.41 -1.51
N PRO A 100 4.95 -5.69 -1.52
CA PRO A 100 3.77 -6.07 -2.28
C PRO A 100 3.99 -6.16 -3.80
N ALA A 101 5.03 -5.50 -4.33
CA ALA A 101 5.33 -5.49 -5.76
C ALA A 101 6.09 -6.74 -6.23
N ALA A 102 6.79 -7.43 -5.32
CA ALA A 102 7.56 -8.62 -5.66
C ALA A 102 6.67 -9.82 -6.03
N ASP A 103 7.27 -10.85 -6.62
CA ASP A 103 6.54 -11.96 -7.24
C ASP A 103 6.43 -13.22 -6.36
N THR A 104 7.03 -13.20 -5.17
CA THR A 104 7.20 -14.37 -4.31
C THR A 104 6.47 -14.18 -2.99
N LEU A 105 5.48 -15.05 -2.73
CA LEU A 105 4.85 -15.17 -1.42
C LEU A 105 5.68 -16.10 -0.54
N TYR A 106 6.34 -15.59 0.50
CA TYR A 106 7.14 -16.40 1.41
C TYR A 106 6.30 -16.94 2.57
N GLY A 107 6.32 -18.27 2.76
CA GLY A 107 5.70 -18.96 3.88
C GLY A 107 6.60 -18.95 5.10
N ALA A 108 6.43 -17.96 5.98
CA ALA A 108 7.29 -17.75 7.14
C ALA A 108 7.04 -18.74 8.29
N ASP A 109 5.78 -19.16 8.49
CA ASP A 109 5.41 -20.14 9.52
C ASP A 109 4.10 -20.86 9.17
N VAL A 110 3.94 -22.09 9.66
CA VAL A 110 2.69 -22.85 9.70
C VAL A 110 2.68 -23.72 10.95
N CYS A 111 1.78 -23.43 11.88
CA CYS A 111 1.64 -24.19 13.12
C CYS A 111 0.25 -24.82 13.23
N VAL A 112 0.17 -26.02 13.84
CA VAL A 112 -1.08 -26.75 14.10
C VAL A 112 -1.04 -27.29 15.51
N HIS A 113 -2.13 -27.07 16.25
CA HIS A 113 -2.29 -27.56 17.61
C HIS A 113 -2.10 -29.10 17.66
N PRO A 114 -1.26 -29.65 18.56
CA PRO A 114 -0.95 -31.07 18.63
C PRO A 114 -2.18 -31.99 18.65
N ASP A 115 -3.19 -31.69 19.46
CA ASP A 115 -4.44 -32.48 19.58
C ASP A 115 -5.32 -32.51 18.32
N TYR A 116 -5.02 -31.63 17.36
CA TYR A 116 -5.75 -31.50 16.11
C TYR A 116 -4.92 -31.95 14.89
N ARG A 117 -3.70 -32.44 15.09
CA ARG A 117 -2.88 -33.03 14.03
C ARG A 117 -3.60 -34.26 13.42
N GLY A 118 -3.32 -34.53 12.15
CA GLY A 118 -4.01 -35.59 11.40
C GLY A 118 -5.44 -35.27 10.95
N ARG A 119 -5.96 -34.06 11.25
CA ARG A 119 -7.29 -33.60 10.82
C ARG A 119 -7.27 -32.72 9.56
N GLN A 120 -6.22 -32.80 8.74
CA GLN A 120 -6.06 -32.01 7.49
C GLN A 120 -5.96 -30.47 7.69
N ILE A 121 -5.75 -29.98 8.90
CA ILE A 121 -5.60 -28.53 9.17
C ILE A 121 -4.39 -27.95 8.44
N GLY A 122 -3.25 -28.65 8.45
CA GLY A 122 -2.07 -28.21 7.70
C GLY A 122 -2.35 -28.09 6.21
N ALA A 123 -3.03 -29.07 5.61
CA ALA A 123 -3.41 -29.04 4.20
C ALA A 123 -4.35 -27.85 3.89
N ALA A 124 -5.32 -27.58 4.78
CA ALA A 124 -6.19 -26.42 4.65
C ALA A 124 -5.41 -25.09 4.69
N LEU A 125 -4.45 -24.94 5.60
CA LEU A 125 -3.62 -23.73 5.69
C LEU A 125 -2.73 -23.54 4.44
N TYR A 126 -2.13 -24.61 3.92
CA TYR A 126 -1.37 -24.56 2.67
C TYR A 126 -2.26 -24.20 1.46
N GLU A 127 -3.48 -24.72 1.41
CA GLU A 127 -4.45 -24.33 0.38
C GLU A 127 -4.86 -22.86 0.51
N GLY A 128 -5.12 -22.37 1.72
CA GLY A 128 -5.37 -20.95 1.97
C GLY A 128 -4.23 -20.06 1.46
N ARG A 129 -2.97 -20.49 1.67
CA ARG A 129 -1.80 -19.78 1.14
C ARG A 129 -1.72 -19.84 -0.39
N ARG A 130 -2.03 -20.97 -1.03
CA ARG A 130 -2.11 -21.08 -2.50
C ARG A 130 -3.21 -20.18 -3.08
N GLN A 131 -4.38 -20.13 -2.44
CA GLN A 131 -5.46 -19.23 -2.83
C GLN A 131 -5.06 -17.76 -2.70
N LEU A 132 -4.35 -17.38 -1.63
CA LEU A 132 -3.79 -16.04 -1.48
C LEU A 132 -2.78 -15.73 -2.59
N CYS A 133 -1.84 -16.64 -2.88
CA CYS A 133 -0.86 -16.51 -3.95
C CYS A 133 -1.54 -16.27 -5.32
N ARG A 134 -2.57 -17.06 -5.64
CA ARG A 134 -3.39 -16.89 -6.86
C ARG A 134 -4.12 -15.56 -6.89
N ARG A 135 -4.82 -15.21 -5.81
CA ARG A 135 -5.59 -13.96 -5.69
C ARG A 135 -4.72 -12.73 -5.88
N LEU A 136 -3.48 -12.78 -5.41
CA LEU A 136 -2.51 -11.69 -5.55
C LEU A 136 -1.65 -11.79 -6.82
N ASN A 137 -1.96 -12.73 -7.71
CA ASN A 137 -1.22 -13.03 -8.94
C ASN A 137 0.30 -13.10 -8.72
N LYS A 138 0.73 -13.84 -7.68
CA LYS A 138 2.15 -14.07 -7.41
C LYS A 138 2.66 -15.26 -8.21
N ARG A 139 3.92 -15.21 -8.64
CA ARG A 139 4.54 -16.25 -9.48
C ARG A 139 4.66 -17.57 -8.73
N ARG A 140 4.94 -17.49 -7.42
CA ARG A 140 5.27 -18.65 -6.60
C ARG A 140 5.07 -18.44 -5.11
N ILE A 141 5.14 -19.56 -4.38
CA ILE A 141 5.36 -19.61 -2.95
C ILE A 141 6.75 -20.21 -2.70
N LEU A 142 7.56 -19.53 -1.88
CA LEU A 142 8.79 -20.11 -1.31
C LEU A 142 8.64 -20.27 0.20
N ALA A 143 9.31 -21.26 0.77
CA ALA A 143 9.42 -21.42 2.21
C ALA A 143 10.66 -22.24 2.56
N GLY A 144 11.19 -22.05 3.77
CA GLY A 144 12.14 -22.97 4.37
C GLY A 144 11.46 -23.88 5.39
N GLY A 145 11.44 -25.19 5.13
CA GLY A 145 10.93 -26.21 6.05
C GLY A 145 12.04 -26.85 6.88
N ARG A 146 11.88 -26.96 8.20
CA ARG A 146 12.86 -27.67 9.05
C ARG A 146 13.01 -29.12 8.60
N LEU A 147 14.24 -29.62 8.43
CA LEU A 147 14.49 -31.05 8.23
C LEU A 147 14.34 -31.78 9.58
N TRP A 148 13.09 -31.99 9.99
CA TRP A 148 12.73 -32.27 11.38
C TRP A 148 13.37 -33.53 11.98
N ASN A 149 13.52 -34.60 11.20
CA ASN A 149 14.08 -35.87 11.67
C ASN A 149 15.57 -36.03 11.35
N TYR A 150 16.25 -34.98 10.89
CA TYR A 150 17.63 -35.11 10.44
C TYR A 150 18.63 -35.41 11.56
N ASP A 151 18.34 -35.03 12.82
CA ASP A 151 19.16 -35.41 13.98
C ASP A 151 19.37 -36.92 14.13
N GLU A 152 18.39 -37.73 13.71
CA GLU A 152 18.46 -39.20 13.75
C GLU A 152 19.42 -39.78 12.66
N HIS A 153 19.84 -38.96 11.70
CA HIS A 153 20.59 -39.38 10.50
C HIS A 153 21.91 -38.63 10.29
N ALA A 154 22.13 -37.50 10.96
CA ALA A 154 23.24 -36.57 10.72
C ALA A 154 24.65 -37.18 10.88
N GLU A 155 24.79 -38.28 11.63
CA GLU A 155 26.07 -39.01 11.76
C GLU A 155 26.42 -39.86 10.53
N HIS A 156 25.43 -40.20 9.70
CA HIS A 156 25.56 -41.23 8.65
C HIS A 156 25.39 -40.70 7.23
N MET A 157 24.81 -39.51 7.06
CA MET A 157 24.62 -38.89 5.75
C MET A 157 24.54 -37.37 5.89
N SER A 158 24.85 -36.66 4.80
CA SER A 158 24.65 -35.22 4.71
C SER A 158 23.18 -34.82 4.66
N ALA A 159 22.87 -33.55 4.95
CA ALA A 159 21.51 -33.03 4.91
C ALA A 159 20.92 -33.06 3.49
N ASP A 160 21.74 -32.84 2.47
CA ASP A 160 21.36 -33.01 1.07
C ASP A 160 21.02 -34.46 0.73
N GLU A 161 21.86 -35.43 1.11
CA GLU A 161 21.58 -36.85 0.89
C GLU A 161 20.30 -37.30 1.62
N TYR A 162 20.11 -36.84 2.86
CA TYR A 162 18.90 -37.07 3.62
C TYR A 162 17.66 -36.53 2.88
N ALA A 163 17.70 -35.27 2.44
CA ALA A 163 16.58 -34.64 1.73
C ALA A 163 16.27 -35.36 0.40
N GLN A 164 17.29 -35.80 -0.34
CA GLN A 164 17.10 -36.60 -1.56
C GLN A 164 16.44 -37.96 -1.29
N ARG A 165 16.82 -38.65 -0.21
CA ARG A 165 16.17 -39.91 0.20
C ARG A 165 14.74 -39.71 0.69
N VAL A 166 14.41 -38.54 1.24
CA VAL A 166 13.02 -38.18 1.56
C VAL A 166 12.21 -37.97 0.27
N ILE A 167 12.79 -37.32 -0.75
CA ILE A 167 12.14 -37.14 -2.06
C ILE A 167 11.91 -38.47 -2.77
N SER A 168 12.88 -39.38 -2.74
CA SER A 168 12.74 -40.72 -3.35
C SER A 168 11.76 -41.61 -2.61
N GLY A 169 11.38 -41.25 -1.37
CA GLY A 169 10.49 -42.01 -0.51
C GLY A 169 11.18 -43.11 0.30
N GLU A 170 12.51 -43.19 0.25
CA GLU A 170 13.31 -44.11 1.07
C GLU A 170 13.27 -43.72 2.56
N LEU A 171 13.24 -42.42 2.84
CA LEU A 171 13.10 -41.87 4.19
C LEU A 171 11.81 -41.05 4.32
N LYS A 172 11.39 -40.82 5.56
CA LYS A 172 10.21 -40.03 5.87
C LYS A 172 10.54 -38.96 6.90
N ASP A 173 10.59 -37.72 6.44
CA ASP A 173 10.63 -36.53 7.29
C ASP A 173 9.22 -36.02 7.61
N LEU A 174 8.93 -35.63 8.85
CA LEU A 174 7.60 -35.15 9.23
C LEU A 174 7.18 -33.85 8.53
N VAL A 175 8.14 -32.99 8.17
CA VAL A 175 7.89 -31.68 7.56
C VAL A 175 8.03 -31.77 6.05
N LEU A 176 9.21 -32.16 5.55
CA LEU A 176 9.49 -32.18 4.10
C LEU A 176 8.55 -33.15 3.37
N SER A 177 8.32 -34.36 3.90
CA SER A 177 7.39 -35.31 3.26
C SER A 177 5.95 -34.78 3.20
N PHE A 178 5.54 -33.95 4.15
CA PHE A 178 4.22 -33.30 4.12
C PHE A 178 4.18 -32.21 3.06
N GLN A 179 5.19 -31.36 3.00
CA GLN A 179 5.29 -30.28 2.01
C GLN A 179 5.31 -30.80 0.56
N LEU A 180 6.03 -31.89 0.30
CA LEU A 180 6.03 -32.56 -0.99
C LEU A 180 4.63 -33.07 -1.38
N ARG A 181 3.87 -33.64 -0.44
CA ARG A 181 2.46 -34.06 -0.68
C ARG A 181 1.52 -32.89 -0.96
N GLU A 182 1.83 -31.70 -0.43
CA GLU A 182 1.11 -30.45 -0.71
C GLU A 182 1.50 -29.82 -2.05
N GLY A 183 2.30 -30.51 -2.87
CA GLY A 183 2.67 -30.11 -4.23
C GLY A 183 3.88 -29.19 -4.32
N PHE A 184 4.64 -29.03 -3.24
CA PHE A 184 5.91 -28.30 -3.27
C PHE A 184 7.03 -29.18 -3.82
N VAL A 185 8.06 -28.54 -4.37
CA VAL A 185 9.28 -29.20 -4.85
C VAL A 185 10.46 -28.66 -4.06
N LEU A 186 11.41 -29.54 -3.71
CA LEU A 186 12.67 -29.11 -3.11
C LEU A 186 13.55 -28.41 -4.15
N ARG A 187 14.09 -27.25 -3.79
CA ARG A 187 15.05 -26.48 -4.59
C ARG A 187 16.47 -26.55 -4.06
N GLY A 188 16.63 -26.78 -2.76
CA GLY A 188 17.93 -26.96 -2.14
C GLY A 188 17.82 -27.16 -0.63
N VAL A 189 18.96 -27.43 0.00
CA VAL A 189 19.10 -27.48 1.45
C VAL A 189 19.91 -26.26 1.91
N MET A 190 19.34 -25.48 2.82
CA MET A 190 19.92 -24.25 3.35
C MET A 190 20.57 -24.54 4.71
N PRO A 191 21.91 -24.43 4.85
CA PRO A 191 22.56 -24.48 6.14
C PRO A 191 22.26 -23.21 6.96
N ASN A 192 22.28 -23.34 8.28
CA ASN A 192 22.09 -22.22 9.22
C ASN A 192 20.78 -21.43 9.00
N TYR A 193 19.74 -22.10 8.50
CA TYR A 193 18.47 -21.46 8.16
C TYR A 193 17.74 -20.95 9.43
N LEU A 194 17.67 -21.76 10.48
CA LEU A 194 17.04 -21.44 11.75
C LEU A 194 17.80 -22.15 12.87
N HIS A 195 17.94 -21.53 14.04
CA HIS A 195 18.46 -22.24 15.21
C HIS A 195 17.46 -23.32 15.63
N ASP A 196 17.81 -24.57 15.40
CA ASP A 196 16.97 -25.71 15.71
C ASP A 196 17.83 -26.98 15.85
N PRO A 197 18.03 -27.47 17.08
CA PRO A 197 18.80 -28.68 17.34
C PRO A 197 18.29 -29.90 16.56
N LYS A 198 16.97 -30.01 16.35
CA LYS A 198 16.35 -31.16 15.66
C LYS A 198 16.74 -31.27 14.19
N SER A 199 16.91 -30.14 13.53
CA SER A 199 17.30 -30.11 12.11
C SER A 199 18.79 -29.84 11.90
N HIS A 200 19.61 -29.77 12.97
CA HIS A 200 21.00 -29.30 12.91
C HIS A 200 21.11 -27.95 12.16
N ASN A 201 20.12 -27.08 12.36
CA ASN A 201 19.96 -25.79 11.68
C ASN A 201 19.77 -25.84 10.15
N TYR A 202 19.47 -27.01 9.58
CA TYR A 202 19.21 -27.15 8.13
C TYR A 202 17.73 -26.94 7.79
N GLY A 203 17.49 -26.12 6.77
CA GLY A 203 16.18 -25.91 6.16
C GLY A 203 16.11 -26.50 4.76
N SER A 204 14.95 -27.05 4.39
CA SER A 204 14.60 -27.39 3.02
C SER A 204 14.00 -26.16 2.33
N LEU A 205 14.67 -25.64 1.30
CA LEU A 205 14.09 -24.60 0.45
C LEU A 205 13.10 -25.26 -0.50
N ILE A 206 11.82 -24.94 -0.34
CA ILE A 206 10.74 -25.52 -1.13
C ILE A 206 10.02 -24.46 -1.96
N GLU A 207 9.56 -24.85 -3.14
CA GLU A 207 8.84 -23.99 -4.08
C GLU A 207 7.52 -24.62 -4.53
N TRP A 208 6.47 -23.80 -4.58
CA TRP A 208 5.25 -24.09 -5.30
C TRP A 208 5.04 -23.01 -6.37
N LEU A 209 4.97 -23.42 -7.64
CA LEU A 209 4.70 -22.50 -8.74
C LEU A 209 3.20 -22.27 -8.88
N ASN A 210 2.80 -21.02 -9.05
CA ASN A 210 1.41 -20.67 -9.28
C ASN A 210 1.04 -20.97 -10.75
N PRO A 211 0.20 -21.98 -11.03
CA PRO A 211 -0.18 -22.31 -12.41
C PRO A 211 -1.06 -21.23 -13.06
N ASP A 212 -1.70 -20.38 -12.25
CA ASP A 212 -2.60 -19.32 -12.70
C ASP A 212 -1.87 -17.98 -12.88
N TYR A 213 -0.55 -17.93 -12.67
CA TYR A 213 0.24 -16.71 -12.78
C TYR A 213 0.19 -16.16 -14.20
N LYS A 214 -0.19 -14.89 -14.31
CA LYS A 214 -0.13 -14.13 -15.56
C LYS A 214 0.94 -13.06 -15.40
N GLU A 215 1.98 -13.15 -16.23
CA GLU A 215 2.99 -12.12 -16.29
C GLU A 215 2.32 -10.77 -16.64
N PRO A 216 2.60 -9.68 -15.91
CA PRO A 216 2.08 -8.38 -16.27
C PRO A 216 2.47 -8.06 -17.71
N ALA A 217 1.52 -7.55 -18.50
CA ALA A 217 1.84 -7.08 -19.84
C ALA A 217 2.93 -6.00 -19.75
N PRO A 218 3.87 -5.91 -20.72
CA PRO A 218 4.82 -4.81 -20.77
C PRO A 218 4.07 -3.46 -20.71
N GLY A 219 4.37 -2.63 -19.70
CA GLY A 219 3.68 -1.36 -19.46
C GLY A 219 2.32 -1.47 -18.77
N ALA A 220 1.94 -2.61 -18.19
CA ALA A 220 0.70 -2.75 -17.40
C ALA A 220 0.62 -1.80 -16.19
N ARG A 221 1.78 -1.28 -15.76
CA ARG A 221 1.91 -0.29 -14.70
C ARG A 221 2.11 1.14 -15.19
N LYS A 222 2.00 1.37 -16.50
CA LYS A 222 1.90 2.73 -17.03
C LYS A 222 0.55 3.30 -16.67
N VAL A 223 0.58 4.51 -16.14
CA VAL A 223 -0.59 5.27 -15.73
C VAL A 223 -0.62 6.55 -16.53
N ARG A 224 -1.72 6.78 -17.24
CA ARG A 224 -1.95 8.03 -17.96
C ARG A 224 -2.69 9.04 -17.10
N LEU A 225 -2.08 10.18 -16.87
CA LEU A 225 -2.60 11.28 -16.09
C LEU A 225 -3.08 12.40 -17.01
N ALA A 226 -4.26 12.95 -16.73
CA ALA A 226 -4.81 14.13 -17.39
C ALA A 226 -5.05 15.23 -16.35
N CYS A 227 -4.26 16.30 -16.39
CA CYS A 227 -4.34 17.43 -15.45
C CYS A 227 -5.03 18.62 -16.13
N VAL A 228 -6.17 19.05 -15.60
CA VAL A 228 -6.99 20.12 -16.18
C VAL A 228 -6.56 21.47 -15.63
N GLN A 229 -5.90 22.28 -16.46
CA GLN A 229 -5.68 23.69 -16.17
C GLN A 229 -6.93 24.47 -16.57
N TYR A 230 -7.79 24.73 -15.59
CA TYR A 230 -9.17 25.15 -15.84
C TYR A 230 -9.31 26.68 -15.87
N GLN A 231 -9.86 27.24 -16.95
CA GLN A 231 -10.13 28.68 -16.98
C GLN A 231 -11.43 29.01 -16.26
N MET A 232 -11.32 29.82 -15.21
CA MET A 232 -12.47 30.39 -14.53
C MET A 232 -13.21 31.36 -15.45
N ARG A 233 -14.52 31.16 -15.55
CA ARG A 233 -15.44 32.00 -16.34
C ARG A 233 -16.84 31.88 -15.77
N LYS A 234 -17.66 32.91 -16.00
CA LYS A 234 -19.05 32.94 -15.54
C LYS A 234 -19.86 31.81 -16.19
N VAL A 235 -20.76 31.24 -15.42
CA VAL A 235 -21.77 30.28 -15.88
C VAL A 235 -23.16 30.79 -15.57
N THR A 236 -24.13 30.57 -16.47
CA THR A 236 -25.52 31.03 -16.30
C THR A 236 -26.45 29.97 -15.73
N SER A 237 -26.06 28.70 -15.84
CA SER A 237 -26.77 27.58 -15.21
C SER A 237 -25.80 26.49 -14.74
N PHE A 238 -26.24 25.61 -13.84
CA PHE A 238 -25.49 24.40 -13.52
C PHE A 238 -25.26 23.52 -14.76
N ALA A 239 -26.16 23.56 -15.75
CA ALA A 239 -25.98 22.83 -16.99
C ALA A 239 -24.80 23.38 -17.81
N ASP A 240 -24.48 24.67 -17.70
CA ASP A 240 -23.29 25.25 -18.34
C ASP A 240 -22.01 24.73 -17.68
N PHE A 241 -22.01 24.70 -16.35
CA PHE A 241 -20.93 24.09 -15.56
C PHE A 241 -20.74 22.62 -15.92
N GLU A 242 -21.83 21.84 -15.97
CA GLU A 242 -21.81 20.43 -16.38
C GLU A 242 -21.21 20.25 -17.77
N ARG A 243 -21.58 21.09 -18.75
CA ARG A 243 -21.00 21.03 -20.10
C ARG A 243 -19.50 21.29 -20.11
N GLN A 244 -19.03 22.29 -19.37
CA GLN A 244 -17.59 22.62 -19.30
C GLN A 244 -16.78 21.51 -18.64
N VAL A 245 -17.25 20.97 -17.51
CA VAL A 245 -16.58 19.84 -16.84
C VAL A 245 -16.61 18.58 -17.71
N THR A 246 -17.77 18.27 -18.32
CA THR A 246 -17.92 17.09 -19.17
C THR A 246 -16.97 17.13 -20.35
N TYR A 247 -16.76 18.30 -20.97
CA TYR A 247 -15.81 18.46 -22.07
C TYR A 247 -14.40 17.96 -21.71
N PHE A 248 -13.84 18.40 -20.57
CA PHE A 248 -12.50 17.96 -20.18
C PHE A 248 -12.42 16.48 -19.82
N VAL A 249 -13.46 15.94 -19.20
CA VAL A 249 -13.51 14.50 -18.89
C VAL A 249 -13.66 13.65 -20.15
N ASP A 250 -14.47 14.09 -21.10
CA ASP A 250 -14.65 13.44 -22.41
C ASP A 250 -13.34 13.41 -23.20
N VAL A 251 -12.66 14.56 -23.31
CA VAL A 251 -11.34 14.65 -23.96
C VAL A 251 -10.31 13.77 -23.24
N ALA A 252 -10.27 13.76 -21.91
CA ALA A 252 -9.38 12.87 -21.19
C ALA A 252 -9.67 11.38 -21.43
N ALA A 253 -10.94 11.01 -21.62
CA ALA A 253 -11.35 9.66 -21.99
C ALA A 253 -10.88 9.29 -23.41
N ASP A 254 -10.98 10.21 -24.36
CA ASP A 254 -10.50 10.04 -25.74
C ASP A 254 -8.98 9.83 -25.79
N TYR A 255 -8.23 10.47 -24.89
CA TYR A 255 -6.80 10.21 -24.69
C TYR A 255 -6.50 8.96 -23.87
N HIS A 256 -7.50 8.18 -23.47
CA HIS A 256 -7.36 6.98 -22.65
C HIS A 256 -6.65 7.24 -21.32
N ALA A 257 -6.94 8.37 -20.67
CA ALA A 257 -6.42 8.64 -19.34
C ALA A 257 -6.90 7.57 -18.34
N ASP A 258 -6.10 7.26 -17.33
CA ASP A 258 -6.54 6.48 -16.17
C ASP A 258 -7.10 7.39 -15.07
N PHE A 259 -6.52 8.60 -14.96
CA PHE A 259 -6.89 9.62 -13.99
C PHE A 259 -7.13 10.98 -14.63
N VAL A 260 -8.14 11.69 -14.13
CA VAL A 260 -8.40 13.10 -14.45
C VAL A 260 -8.32 13.93 -13.18
N LEU A 261 -7.46 14.96 -13.15
CA LEU A 261 -7.33 15.90 -12.04
C LEU A 261 -7.96 17.25 -12.39
N MET A 262 -9.01 17.62 -11.68
CA MET A 262 -9.61 18.95 -11.72
C MET A 262 -9.05 19.85 -10.60
N PRO A 263 -9.08 21.18 -10.75
CA PRO A 263 -8.55 22.12 -9.74
C PRO A 263 -9.31 22.20 -8.42
N GLU A 264 -8.65 22.77 -7.41
CA GLU A 264 -9.31 23.19 -6.17
C GLU A 264 -10.38 24.24 -6.50
N PHE A 265 -11.53 24.19 -5.81
CA PHE A 265 -12.61 25.16 -5.98
C PHE A 265 -13.13 25.31 -7.41
N VAL A 266 -13.00 24.29 -8.26
CA VAL A 266 -13.52 24.30 -9.65
C VAL A 266 -15.01 24.68 -9.72
N SER A 267 -15.77 24.39 -8.67
CA SER A 267 -17.18 24.70 -8.56
C SER A 267 -17.50 26.17 -8.25
N VAL A 268 -16.52 27.00 -7.88
CA VAL A 268 -16.77 28.41 -7.49
C VAL A 268 -17.39 29.24 -8.61
N GLN A 269 -17.20 28.87 -9.87
CA GLN A 269 -17.93 29.48 -11.00
C GLN A 269 -19.46 29.44 -10.83
N LEU A 270 -20.02 28.46 -10.11
CA LEU A 270 -21.45 28.39 -9.81
C LEU A 270 -21.95 29.58 -8.97
N LEU A 271 -21.06 30.28 -8.26
CA LEU A 271 -21.41 31.54 -7.58
C LEU A 271 -21.82 32.64 -8.54
N SER A 272 -21.49 32.56 -9.84
CA SER A 272 -21.98 33.52 -10.84
C SER A 272 -23.51 33.52 -11.00
N GLN A 273 -24.20 32.52 -10.45
CA GLN A 273 -25.67 32.38 -10.47
C GLN A 273 -26.30 32.77 -9.13
N GLU A 274 -25.47 33.03 -8.12
CA GLU A 274 -25.91 33.33 -6.77
C GLU A 274 -25.76 34.81 -6.51
N ASP A 275 -26.85 35.46 -6.11
CA ASP A 275 -26.79 36.83 -5.59
C ASP A 275 -26.36 36.81 -4.11
N ALA A 276 -25.06 36.67 -3.87
CA ALA A 276 -24.47 36.61 -2.54
C ALA A 276 -23.94 37.99 -2.12
N GLN A 277 -24.34 38.45 -0.93
CA GLN A 277 -23.98 39.79 -0.45
C GLN A 277 -22.62 39.81 0.26
N SER A 278 -22.01 38.64 0.49
CA SER A 278 -20.67 38.51 1.08
C SER A 278 -19.99 37.19 0.67
N PRO A 279 -18.65 37.09 0.75
CA PRO A 279 -17.93 35.85 0.48
C PRO A 279 -18.36 34.66 1.37
N ILE A 280 -18.67 34.91 2.65
CA ILE A 280 -19.16 33.87 3.60
C ILE A 280 -20.53 33.35 3.17
N GLU A 281 -21.42 34.24 2.73
CA GLU A 281 -22.73 33.84 2.24
C GLU A 281 -22.61 33.04 0.94
N GLY A 282 -21.77 33.51 0.01
CA GLY A 282 -21.50 32.84 -1.26
C GLY A 282 -21.04 31.41 -1.02
N ILE A 283 -19.96 31.20 -0.26
CA ILE A 283 -19.42 29.86 -0.04
C ILE A 283 -20.42 28.91 0.65
N ARG A 284 -21.30 29.43 1.52
CA ARG A 284 -22.39 28.65 2.14
C ARG A 284 -23.46 28.25 1.14
N ARG A 285 -23.79 29.12 0.18
CA ARG A 285 -24.70 28.79 -0.92
C ARG A 285 -24.06 27.77 -1.86
N LEU A 286 -22.78 27.93 -2.17
CA LEU A 286 -22.02 26.97 -2.97
C LEU A 286 -22.04 25.57 -2.35
N ALA A 287 -21.93 25.47 -1.02
CA ALA A 287 -21.99 24.19 -0.32
C ALA A 287 -23.29 23.40 -0.56
N ARG A 288 -24.38 24.07 -0.95
CA ARG A 288 -25.66 23.39 -1.29
C ARG A 288 -25.58 22.60 -2.60
N TYR A 289 -24.59 22.88 -3.45
CA TYR A 289 -24.38 22.17 -4.71
C TYR A 289 -23.70 20.82 -4.54
N GLU A 290 -23.26 20.46 -3.32
CA GLU A 290 -22.50 19.23 -3.04
C GLU A 290 -23.10 18.00 -3.74
N LYS A 291 -24.39 17.71 -3.51
CA LYS A 291 -25.05 16.53 -4.08
C LYS A 291 -25.08 16.53 -5.61
N ARG A 292 -25.29 17.70 -6.23
CA ARG A 292 -25.33 17.83 -7.69
C ARG A 292 -23.94 17.66 -8.29
N PHE A 293 -22.93 18.25 -7.64
CA PHE A 293 -21.54 18.16 -8.03
C PHE A 293 -21.02 16.72 -7.95
N THR A 294 -21.21 16.04 -6.82
CA THR A 294 -20.75 14.66 -6.65
C THR A 294 -21.48 13.68 -7.56
N GLU A 295 -22.79 13.87 -7.79
CA GLU A 295 -23.55 13.07 -8.75
C GLU A 295 -23.03 13.22 -10.18
N LEU A 296 -22.76 14.46 -10.62
CA LEU A 296 -22.18 14.72 -11.93
C LEU A 296 -20.84 13.99 -12.08
N MET A 297 -19.92 14.16 -11.13
CA MET A 297 -18.59 13.56 -11.20
C MET A 297 -18.65 12.03 -11.16
N ARG A 298 -19.54 11.45 -10.35
CA ARG A 298 -19.80 10.01 -10.33
C ARG A 298 -20.33 9.49 -11.67
N LYS A 299 -21.31 10.19 -12.26
CA LYS A 299 -21.88 9.83 -13.57
C LYS A 299 -20.80 9.87 -14.66
N LEU A 300 -19.92 10.86 -14.62
CA LEU A 300 -18.81 10.96 -15.58
C LEU A 300 -17.78 9.83 -15.36
N ALA A 301 -17.34 9.60 -14.12
CA ALA A 301 -16.38 8.53 -13.79
C ALA A 301 -16.87 7.15 -14.24
N THR A 302 -18.13 6.83 -13.93
CA THR A 302 -18.76 5.55 -14.33
C THR A 302 -18.98 5.44 -15.83
N ARG A 303 -19.43 6.51 -16.50
CA ARG A 303 -19.68 6.52 -17.95
C ARG A 303 -18.40 6.30 -18.75
N TYR A 304 -17.32 6.97 -18.36
CA TYR A 304 -16.05 6.96 -19.11
C TYR A 304 -15.05 5.91 -18.58
N GLY A 305 -15.35 5.25 -17.46
CA GLY A 305 -14.45 4.26 -16.87
C GLY A 305 -13.19 4.88 -16.26
N LEU A 306 -13.25 6.14 -15.83
CA LEU A 306 -12.11 6.94 -15.36
C LEU A 306 -12.11 7.09 -13.84
N THR A 307 -10.93 7.23 -13.23
CA THR A 307 -10.83 7.75 -11.87
C THR A 307 -10.74 9.28 -11.91
N ILE A 308 -11.74 9.96 -11.38
CA ILE A 308 -11.80 11.43 -11.41
C ILE A 308 -11.44 11.98 -10.04
N ILE A 309 -10.33 12.72 -9.96
CA ILE A 309 -10.00 13.59 -8.85
C ILE A 309 -10.73 14.89 -9.13
N ALA A 310 -11.96 15.00 -8.62
CA ALA A 310 -12.96 15.98 -9.04
C ALA A 310 -12.59 17.43 -8.73
N GLY A 311 -11.42 17.67 -8.14
CA GLY A 311 -11.11 18.95 -7.54
C GLY A 311 -11.95 19.11 -6.28
N SER A 312 -12.03 20.34 -5.78
CA SER A 312 -12.69 20.59 -4.50
C SER A 312 -13.90 21.50 -4.56
N GLN A 313 -14.78 21.32 -3.58
CA GLN A 313 -16.05 22.02 -3.41
C GLN A 313 -16.27 22.20 -1.90
N PRO A 314 -16.79 23.35 -1.44
CA PRO A 314 -17.16 23.50 -0.04
C PRO A 314 -18.33 22.57 0.31
N ILE A 315 -18.30 21.99 1.51
CA ILE A 315 -19.41 21.21 2.07
C ILE A 315 -19.77 21.71 3.46
N ALA A 316 -21.03 21.60 3.84
CA ALA A 316 -21.49 21.92 5.18
C ALA A 316 -21.69 20.62 5.99
N ARG A 317 -21.03 20.51 7.15
CA ARG A 317 -21.17 19.40 8.09
C ARG A 317 -21.12 19.95 9.52
N GLU A 318 -22.07 19.54 10.36
CA GLU A 318 -22.10 19.91 11.79
C GLU A 318 -21.96 21.43 12.04
N GLY A 319 -22.58 22.25 11.19
CA GLY A 319 -22.51 23.71 11.30
C GLY A 319 -21.18 24.35 10.85
N LYS A 320 -20.20 23.56 10.41
CA LYS A 320 -18.92 24.01 9.86
C LYS A 320 -18.86 23.80 8.34
N LEU A 321 -18.01 24.57 7.69
CA LEU A 321 -17.70 24.41 6.27
C LEU A 321 -16.34 23.76 6.10
N PHE A 322 -16.23 22.85 5.13
CA PHE A 322 -14.99 22.16 4.80
C PHE A 322 -14.74 22.24 3.29
N ASN A 323 -13.52 22.57 2.89
CA ASN A 323 -13.08 22.43 1.50
C ASN A 323 -12.74 20.95 1.27
N THR A 324 -13.51 20.26 0.42
CA THR A 324 -13.38 18.81 0.25
C THR A 324 -13.14 18.45 -1.21
N CYS A 325 -12.07 17.70 -1.47
CA CYS A 325 -11.84 17.06 -2.75
C CYS A 325 -12.55 15.72 -2.80
N PHE A 326 -13.21 15.42 -3.92
CA PHE A 326 -13.88 14.14 -4.12
C PHE A 326 -13.12 13.30 -5.14
N VAL A 327 -12.85 12.05 -4.80
CA VAL A 327 -12.30 11.04 -5.72
C VAL A 327 -13.45 10.13 -6.13
N CYS A 328 -13.83 10.17 -7.41
CA CYS A 328 -14.91 9.35 -7.97
C CYS A 328 -14.29 8.21 -8.79
N LEU A 329 -14.56 6.97 -8.38
CA LEU A 329 -14.01 5.77 -9.00
C LEU A 329 -14.90 5.30 -10.16
N PRO A 330 -14.36 4.54 -11.13
CA PRO A 330 -15.15 3.91 -12.20
C PRO A 330 -16.28 3.00 -11.68
N SER A 331 -16.13 2.46 -10.46
CA SER A 331 -17.14 1.65 -9.77
C SER A 331 -18.37 2.45 -9.32
N GLY A 332 -18.28 3.78 -9.30
CA GLY A 332 -19.28 4.68 -8.73
C GLY A 332 -19.07 4.99 -7.25
N GLU A 333 -18.04 4.42 -6.62
CA GLU A 333 -17.60 4.79 -5.28
C GLU A 333 -17.07 6.22 -5.25
N ILE A 334 -17.34 6.93 -4.15
CA ILE A 334 -16.86 8.31 -3.93
C ILE A 334 -16.15 8.37 -2.58
N VAL A 335 -14.90 8.83 -2.60
CA VAL A 335 -14.11 9.09 -1.39
C VAL A 335 -13.92 10.60 -1.25
N GLY A 336 -14.29 11.16 -0.09
CA GLY A 336 -14.09 12.57 0.21
C GLY A 336 -12.81 12.79 1.04
N GLN A 337 -11.90 13.63 0.56
CA GLN A 337 -10.70 14.07 1.29
C GLN A 337 -10.86 15.55 1.66
N PRO A 338 -11.14 15.90 2.92
CA PRO A 338 -11.19 17.29 3.35
C PRO A 338 -9.77 17.88 3.41
N LYS A 339 -9.66 19.17 3.11
CA LYS A 339 -8.43 19.96 3.28
C LYS A 339 -8.10 20.04 4.76
N LEU A 340 -6.86 19.75 5.13
CA LEU A 340 -6.43 19.73 6.52
C LEU A 340 -5.99 21.12 6.98
N HIS A 341 -5.14 21.75 6.18
CA HIS A 341 -4.50 23.02 6.48
C HIS A 341 -5.24 24.13 5.75
N ILE A 342 -5.94 24.98 6.52
CA ILE A 342 -6.73 26.08 5.96
C ILE A 342 -5.90 27.34 5.92
N THR A 343 -5.84 27.97 4.74
CA THR A 343 -5.11 29.22 4.55
C THR A 343 -5.73 30.35 5.39
N PRO A 344 -4.95 31.38 5.75
CA PRO A 344 -5.49 32.55 6.42
C PRO A 344 -6.66 33.20 5.67
N ASN A 345 -6.61 33.20 4.33
CA ASN A 345 -7.65 33.78 3.47
C ASN A 345 -8.97 33.01 3.56
N GLU A 346 -8.92 31.68 3.36
CA GLU A 346 -10.09 30.80 3.47
C GLU A 346 -10.74 30.88 4.87
N ARG A 347 -9.93 30.93 5.93
CA ARG A 347 -10.43 31.06 7.30
C ARG A 347 -11.12 32.40 7.52
N LYS A 348 -10.51 33.50 7.07
CA LYS A 348 -10.99 34.87 7.29
C LYS A 348 -12.26 35.18 6.50
N TRP A 349 -12.29 34.82 5.22
CA TRP A 349 -13.35 35.26 4.30
C TRP A 349 -14.40 34.21 4.00
N TRP A 350 -14.10 32.93 4.17
CA TRP A 350 -15.05 31.83 3.90
C TRP A 350 -15.42 31.03 5.15
N GLY A 351 -14.71 31.20 6.26
CA GLY A 351 -15.01 30.49 7.51
C GLY A 351 -14.82 28.97 7.40
N ILE A 352 -13.90 28.53 6.53
CA ILE A 352 -13.60 27.11 6.31
C ILE A 352 -12.81 26.56 7.50
N SER A 353 -13.16 25.34 7.90
CA SER A 353 -12.51 24.56 8.95
C SER A 353 -11.65 23.44 8.34
N GLY A 354 -10.57 23.08 9.03
CA GLY A 354 -9.70 21.96 8.64
C GLY A 354 -10.36 20.62 8.95
N GLY A 355 -10.16 19.66 8.05
CA GLY A 355 -10.50 18.25 8.27
C GLY A 355 -9.61 17.59 9.32
N ASN A 356 -9.97 16.35 9.68
CA ASN A 356 -9.27 15.55 10.68
C ASN A 356 -9.01 14.11 10.22
N ASN A 357 -9.06 13.85 8.91
CA ASN A 357 -8.79 12.54 8.32
C ASN A 357 -7.92 12.69 7.08
N LEU A 358 -6.99 11.75 6.89
CA LEU A 358 -6.12 11.65 5.72
C LEU A 358 -5.91 10.16 5.44
N GLN A 359 -6.04 9.73 4.19
CA GLN A 359 -5.83 8.33 3.85
C GLN A 359 -5.36 8.18 2.40
N ALA A 360 -4.56 7.15 2.14
CA ALA A 360 -4.33 6.68 0.79
C ALA A 360 -5.59 5.97 0.27
N ILE A 361 -5.84 6.08 -1.03
CA ILE A 361 -7.03 5.57 -1.69
C ILE A 361 -6.59 4.50 -2.69
N ASP A 362 -7.07 3.28 -2.52
CA ASP A 362 -6.90 2.21 -3.50
C ASP A 362 -7.76 2.48 -4.73
N THR A 363 -7.15 2.42 -5.91
CA THR A 363 -7.85 2.56 -7.20
C THR A 363 -7.43 1.43 -8.13
N PRO A 364 -8.15 1.20 -9.26
CA PRO A 364 -7.81 0.11 -10.16
C PRO A 364 -6.38 0.14 -10.74
N LYS A 365 -5.76 1.32 -10.80
CA LYS A 365 -4.49 1.55 -11.51
C LYS A 365 -3.31 1.89 -10.61
N ALA A 366 -3.56 2.57 -9.50
CA ALA A 366 -2.53 2.98 -8.55
C ALA A 366 -3.13 3.21 -7.16
N LYS A 367 -2.33 3.09 -6.11
CA LYS A 367 -2.69 3.67 -4.80
C LYS A 367 -2.35 5.15 -4.80
N ILE A 368 -3.32 6.00 -4.48
CA ILE A 368 -3.18 7.45 -4.62
C ILE A 368 -3.35 8.18 -3.29
N GLY A 369 -2.87 9.41 -3.22
CA GLY A 369 -3.17 10.34 -2.13
C GLY A 369 -3.63 11.69 -2.69
N VAL A 370 -4.36 12.46 -1.89
CA VAL A 370 -4.81 13.81 -2.27
C VAL A 370 -4.42 14.81 -1.19
N LEU A 371 -3.70 15.87 -1.58
CA LEU A 371 -3.39 17.01 -0.72
C LEU A 371 -3.88 18.29 -1.40
N ILE A 372 -4.82 18.99 -0.80
CA ILE A 372 -5.47 20.13 -1.45
C ILE A 372 -4.62 21.37 -1.22
N CYS A 373 -4.02 21.89 -2.30
CA CYS A 373 -3.34 23.18 -2.33
C CYS A 373 -2.33 23.31 -1.18
N TYR A 374 -2.67 24.13 -0.18
CA TYR A 374 -1.84 24.41 0.99
C TYR A 374 -1.40 23.16 1.76
N ASP A 375 -2.16 22.06 1.71
CA ASP A 375 -1.77 20.79 2.33
C ASP A 375 -0.41 20.26 1.83
N VAL A 376 -0.05 20.52 0.57
CA VAL A 376 1.21 20.02 0.00
C VAL A 376 2.44 20.69 0.61
N GLU A 377 2.28 21.87 1.20
CA GLU A 377 3.39 22.60 1.83
C GLU A 377 3.91 21.88 3.08
N PHE A 378 3.10 21.01 3.70
CA PHE A 378 3.40 20.30 4.95
C PHE A 378 4.00 18.90 4.68
N PRO A 379 5.30 18.67 4.99
CA PRO A 379 5.98 17.42 4.65
C PRO A 379 5.34 16.16 5.25
N GLU A 380 4.80 16.28 6.45
CA GLU A 380 4.25 15.17 7.24
C GLU A 380 3.04 14.54 6.55
N ALA A 381 2.21 15.33 5.89
CA ALA A 381 1.01 14.84 5.22
C ALA A 381 1.36 13.95 4.01
N ALA A 382 2.31 14.39 3.17
CA ALA A 382 2.79 13.59 2.06
C ALA A 382 3.55 12.35 2.54
N ARG A 383 4.36 12.48 3.60
CA ARG A 383 5.05 11.33 4.20
C ARG A 383 4.07 10.30 4.72
N TYR A 384 3.02 10.74 5.39
CA TYR A 384 1.98 9.86 5.93
C TYR A 384 1.25 9.08 4.83
N LEU A 385 0.87 9.74 3.73
CA LEU A 385 0.29 9.06 2.56
C LEU A 385 1.27 8.11 1.89
N ALA A 386 2.53 8.51 1.77
CA ALA A 386 3.59 7.69 1.19
C ALA A 386 3.85 6.43 2.03
N ASP A 387 3.80 6.53 3.36
CA ASP A 387 3.96 5.40 4.29
C ASP A 387 2.76 4.44 4.24
N GLN A 388 1.58 4.89 3.80
CA GLN A 388 0.43 4.04 3.47
C GLN A 388 0.52 3.38 2.07
N GLY A 389 1.60 3.66 1.34
CA GLY A 389 1.88 3.09 0.03
C GLY A 389 1.38 3.90 -1.16
N ALA A 390 1.03 5.18 -0.99
CA ALA A 390 0.72 6.04 -2.13
C ALA A 390 1.86 6.05 -3.16
N GLU A 391 1.48 5.93 -4.43
CA GLU A 391 2.37 5.92 -5.59
C GLU A 391 2.26 7.25 -6.35
N ILE A 392 1.06 7.84 -6.36
CA ILE A 392 0.75 9.12 -7.00
C ILE A 392 0.05 10.03 -6.00
N LEU A 393 0.53 11.27 -5.89
CA LEU A 393 -0.08 12.33 -5.11
C LEU A 393 -0.76 13.33 -6.03
N PHE A 394 -2.04 13.58 -5.83
CA PHE A 394 -2.79 14.59 -6.57
C PHE A 394 -2.94 15.86 -5.74
N VAL A 395 -2.61 16.99 -6.36
CA VAL A 395 -2.59 18.30 -5.72
C VAL A 395 -3.45 19.27 -6.52
N PRO A 396 -4.79 19.26 -6.32
CA PRO A 396 -5.65 20.30 -6.83
C PRO A 396 -5.34 21.62 -6.10
N PHE A 397 -5.18 22.73 -6.82
CA PHE A 397 -4.84 24.02 -6.20
C PHE A 397 -5.57 25.22 -6.80
N CYS A 398 -5.69 26.28 -6.02
CA CYS A 398 -6.22 27.58 -6.42
C CYS A 398 -5.34 28.67 -5.79
N THR A 399 -4.64 29.45 -6.62
CA THR A 399 -3.73 30.50 -6.17
C THR A 399 -3.89 31.76 -6.99
N ASP A 400 -3.76 32.93 -6.38
CA ASP A 400 -4.03 34.20 -7.06
C ASP A 400 -2.87 34.69 -7.93
N ASN A 401 -1.63 34.31 -7.58
CA ASN A 401 -0.41 34.83 -8.19
C ASN A 401 0.70 33.79 -8.27
N ARG A 402 1.73 34.14 -9.03
CA ARG A 402 2.89 33.28 -9.27
C ARG A 402 3.60 32.88 -7.98
N GLN A 403 3.75 33.77 -7.01
CA GLN A 403 4.43 33.44 -5.73
C GLN A 403 3.64 32.41 -4.93
N GLY A 404 2.31 32.46 -4.97
CA GLY A 404 1.42 31.45 -4.40
C GLY A 404 1.64 30.10 -5.07
N TYR A 405 1.55 30.07 -6.40
CA TYR A 405 1.79 28.86 -7.19
C TYR A 405 3.18 28.26 -6.94
N LEU A 406 4.23 29.07 -6.93
CA LEU A 406 5.60 28.57 -6.74
C LEU A 406 5.80 27.87 -5.40
N ARG A 407 5.12 28.29 -4.32
CA ARG A 407 5.16 27.56 -3.05
C ARG A 407 4.58 26.16 -3.20
N VAL A 408 3.37 26.07 -3.77
CA VAL A 408 2.71 24.78 -4.04
C VAL A 408 3.60 23.91 -4.92
N ARG A 409 4.08 24.44 -6.04
CA ARG A 409 4.91 23.75 -7.04
C ARG A 409 6.22 23.22 -6.49
N TYR A 410 6.97 24.02 -5.72
CA TYR A 410 8.26 23.61 -5.18
C TYR A 410 8.10 22.64 -4.01
N CYS A 411 7.10 22.84 -3.15
CA CYS A 411 6.80 21.85 -2.11
C CYS A 411 6.37 20.52 -2.73
N ALA A 412 5.52 20.54 -3.76
CA ALA A 412 5.13 19.34 -4.50
C ALA A 412 6.33 18.61 -5.13
N GLN A 413 7.29 19.35 -5.71
CA GLN A 413 8.53 18.76 -6.24
C GLN A 413 9.33 18.07 -5.12
N ALA A 414 9.49 18.75 -3.97
CA ALA A 414 10.16 18.15 -2.82
C ALA A 414 9.44 16.89 -2.35
N ARG A 415 8.10 16.90 -2.31
CA ARG A 415 7.29 15.71 -1.94
C ARG A 415 7.52 14.54 -2.91
N ALA A 416 7.65 14.80 -4.21
CA ALA A 416 7.92 13.76 -5.21
C ALA A 416 9.26 13.06 -4.95
N ILE A 417 10.29 13.85 -4.67
CA ILE A 417 11.67 13.38 -4.44
C ILE A 417 11.80 12.67 -3.09
N GLU A 418 11.44 13.34 -1.99
CA GLU A 418 11.64 12.85 -0.62
C GLU A 418 10.88 11.55 -0.33
N ASN A 419 9.71 11.39 -0.95
CA ASN A 419 8.84 10.23 -0.74
C ASN A 419 8.94 9.17 -1.83
N GLN A 420 9.71 9.43 -2.89
CA GLN A 420 9.76 8.63 -4.12
C GLN A 420 8.33 8.29 -4.57
N ILE A 421 7.56 9.33 -4.93
CA ILE A 421 6.19 9.27 -5.47
C ILE A 421 6.08 10.20 -6.68
N TYR A 422 5.15 9.91 -7.60
CA TYR A 422 4.75 10.90 -8.60
C TYR A 422 3.84 11.95 -7.97
N VAL A 423 3.87 13.18 -8.47
CA VAL A 423 2.99 14.26 -8.00
C VAL A 423 2.36 14.97 -9.19
N ALA A 424 1.03 15.01 -9.26
CA ALA A 424 0.27 15.69 -10.30
C ALA A 424 -0.43 16.93 -9.74
N LEU A 425 -0.26 18.07 -10.40
CA LEU A 425 -0.78 19.37 -9.99
C LEU A 425 -1.69 19.92 -11.09
N ALA A 426 -2.86 20.42 -10.69
CA ALA A 426 -3.75 21.15 -11.59
C ALA A 426 -4.44 22.29 -10.84
N GLY A 427 -4.53 23.44 -11.49
CA GLY A 427 -5.06 24.65 -10.88
C GLY A 427 -5.90 25.49 -11.83
N ASN A 428 -6.58 26.47 -11.25
CA ASN A 428 -7.38 27.43 -12.02
C ASN A 428 -6.51 28.51 -12.66
N VAL A 429 -6.98 29.04 -13.79
CA VAL A 429 -6.41 30.20 -14.49
C VAL A 429 -7.52 31.21 -14.81
N GLY A 430 -7.14 32.41 -15.21
CA GLY A 430 -8.08 33.47 -15.57
C GLY A 430 -8.73 34.13 -14.35
N ASN A 431 -9.88 34.76 -14.56
CA ASN A 431 -10.57 35.58 -13.56
C ASN A 431 -12.06 35.26 -13.51
N LEU A 432 -12.69 35.55 -12.37
CA LEU A 432 -14.12 35.42 -12.20
C LEU A 432 -14.71 36.74 -11.69
N PRO A 433 -15.01 37.70 -12.59
CA PRO A 433 -15.57 38.98 -12.19
C PRO A 433 -16.86 38.82 -11.39
N ASP A 434 -17.08 39.70 -10.41
CA ASP A 434 -18.26 39.77 -9.54
C ASP A 434 -18.42 38.63 -8.52
N VAL A 435 -17.45 37.72 -8.41
CA VAL A 435 -17.38 36.74 -7.31
C VAL A 435 -16.32 37.18 -6.30
N GLY A 436 -16.77 37.69 -5.15
CA GLY A 436 -15.86 38.24 -4.13
C GLY A 436 -14.86 37.20 -3.60
N ASN A 437 -13.62 37.65 -3.38
CA ASN A 437 -12.49 36.83 -2.89
C ASN A 437 -12.01 35.76 -3.90
N LEU A 438 -12.24 35.96 -5.21
CA LEU A 438 -11.68 35.14 -6.29
C LEU A 438 -11.40 35.96 -7.56
N ASP A 439 -10.66 37.06 -7.38
CA ASP A 439 -10.49 38.11 -8.40
C ASP A 439 -9.61 37.66 -9.58
N ILE A 440 -8.50 36.98 -9.30
CA ILE A 440 -7.53 36.48 -10.29
C ILE A 440 -7.04 35.10 -9.89
N ASN A 441 -6.64 34.29 -10.87
CA ASN A 441 -6.01 33.00 -10.64
C ASN A 441 -4.72 32.90 -11.45
N TYR A 442 -3.73 32.25 -10.86
CA TYR A 442 -2.50 31.84 -11.49
C TYR A 442 -2.38 30.32 -11.41
N GLY A 443 -2.13 29.68 -12.54
CA GLY A 443 -2.01 28.23 -12.65
C GLY A 443 -0.99 27.81 -13.69
N GLN A 444 -0.30 26.72 -13.40
CA GLN A 444 0.53 25.98 -14.33
C GLN A 444 0.48 24.50 -13.92
N ALA A 445 -0.24 23.68 -14.68
CA ALA A 445 -0.37 22.25 -14.43
C ALA A 445 0.98 21.55 -14.68
N ALA A 446 1.29 20.53 -13.87
CA ALA A 446 2.55 19.80 -13.98
C ALA A 446 2.42 18.38 -13.43
N VAL A 447 3.22 17.47 -13.99
CA VAL A 447 3.44 16.12 -13.46
C VAL A 447 4.92 15.99 -13.11
N LEU A 448 5.18 15.75 -11.83
CA LEU A 448 6.50 15.73 -11.23
C LEU A 448 6.89 14.31 -10.89
N THR A 449 8.17 14.00 -11.04
CA THR A 449 8.74 12.68 -10.80
C THR A 449 9.68 12.70 -9.60
N PRO A 450 10.01 11.52 -9.04
CA PRO A 450 11.26 11.39 -8.30
C PRO A 450 12.46 11.79 -9.18
N SER A 451 13.62 11.95 -8.56
CA SER A 451 14.84 12.40 -9.22
C SER A 451 15.89 11.30 -9.21
N ASP A 452 15.95 10.51 -10.27
CA ASP A 452 16.91 9.42 -10.48
C ASP A 452 16.98 9.09 -11.99
N PHE A 453 17.92 8.23 -12.41
CA PHE A 453 18.15 7.92 -13.84
C PHE A 453 16.93 7.32 -14.56
N ALA A 454 16.05 6.65 -13.85
CA ALA A 454 14.82 6.08 -14.42
C ALA A 454 13.77 7.14 -14.77
N PHE A 455 13.91 8.39 -14.28
CA PHE A 455 12.91 9.44 -14.44
C PHE A 455 13.38 10.56 -15.37
N ALA A 456 12.48 11.53 -15.60
CA ALA A 456 12.80 12.73 -16.36
C ALA A 456 14.00 13.47 -15.76
N ARG A 457 14.91 13.93 -16.62
CA ARG A 457 16.17 14.58 -16.23
C ARG A 457 16.00 15.68 -15.19
N ASP A 458 14.97 16.50 -15.36
CA ASP A 458 14.73 17.68 -14.51
C ASP A 458 13.72 17.41 -13.39
N GLY A 459 13.32 16.14 -13.19
CA GLY A 459 12.28 15.76 -12.22
C GLY A 459 10.87 16.19 -12.63
N ILE A 460 10.66 16.54 -13.91
CA ILE A 460 9.40 17.06 -14.46
C ILE A 460 9.06 16.19 -15.66
N ALA A 461 8.01 15.37 -15.55
CA ALA A 461 7.54 14.54 -16.66
C ALA A 461 6.81 15.38 -17.71
N ALA A 462 6.00 16.35 -17.25
CA ALA A 462 5.26 17.26 -18.12
C ALA A 462 4.91 18.56 -17.37
N GLU A 463 4.82 19.67 -18.11
CA GLU A 463 4.41 20.97 -17.57
C GLU A 463 3.65 21.75 -18.66
N ALA A 464 2.57 22.42 -18.28
CA ALA A 464 1.79 23.27 -19.17
C ALA A 464 2.39 24.68 -19.25
N ASP A 465 1.97 25.46 -20.25
CA ASP A 465 2.17 26.91 -20.23
C ASP A 465 1.39 27.54 -19.07
N SER A 466 1.96 28.58 -18.45
CA SER A 466 1.30 29.27 -17.35
C SER A 466 0.09 30.07 -17.84
N ASN A 467 -1.02 29.98 -17.11
CA ASN A 467 -2.25 30.76 -17.32
C ASN A 467 -3.03 30.49 -18.61
N GLU A 468 -2.74 29.40 -19.32
CA GLU A 468 -3.46 28.99 -20.53
C GLU A 468 -4.41 27.82 -20.27
N GLU A 469 -5.66 27.89 -20.72
CA GLU A 469 -6.59 26.76 -20.56
C GLU A 469 -6.10 25.55 -21.34
N THR A 470 -5.87 24.42 -20.67
CA THR A 470 -5.37 23.20 -21.33
C THR A 470 -5.64 21.92 -20.54
N LEU A 471 -5.47 20.80 -21.23
CA LEU A 471 -5.43 19.46 -20.66
C LEU A 471 -4.02 18.89 -20.83
N LEU A 472 -3.24 18.84 -19.74
CA LEU A 472 -1.91 18.23 -19.76
C LEU A 472 -2.05 16.71 -19.64
N VAL A 473 -1.67 15.97 -20.67
CA VAL A 473 -1.68 14.49 -20.67
C VAL A 473 -0.25 13.96 -20.59
N CYS A 474 0.01 13.07 -19.63
CA CYS A 474 1.33 12.50 -19.40
C CYS A 474 1.24 11.05 -18.91
N ASP A 475 2.09 10.18 -19.46
CA ASP A 475 2.27 8.83 -18.94
C ASP A 475 3.35 8.82 -17.86
N VAL A 476 3.12 8.07 -16.79
CA VAL A 476 4.12 7.76 -15.76
C VAL A 476 4.21 6.24 -15.59
N ASP A 477 5.39 5.73 -15.25
CA ASP A 477 5.60 4.29 -15.08
C ASP A 477 5.78 3.94 -13.60
N LEU A 478 4.88 3.14 -13.03
CA LEU A 478 4.99 2.74 -11.64
C LEU A 478 6.07 1.67 -11.44
N ASP A 479 6.48 0.92 -12.48
CA ASP A 479 7.60 -0.02 -12.35
C ASP A 479 8.91 0.73 -12.08
N ASP A 480 9.17 1.84 -12.80
CA ASP A 480 10.32 2.73 -12.53
C ASP A 480 10.29 3.29 -11.10
N LEU A 481 9.08 3.61 -10.61
CA LEU A 481 8.88 4.08 -9.23
C LEU A 481 9.29 3.04 -8.20
N HIS A 482 8.84 1.79 -8.36
CA HIS A 482 9.18 0.71 -7.44
C HIS A 482 10.65 0.31 -7.55
N ALA A 483 11.21 0.26 -8.76
CA ALA A 483 12.63 0.01 -8.97
C ALA A 483 13.50 1.05 -8.23
N SER A 484 13.19 2.34 -8.36
CA SER A 484 13.92 3.41 -7.65
C SER A 484 13.81 3.31 -6.12
N ARG A 485 12.68 2.83 -5.57
CA ARG A 485 12.52 2.63 -4.13
C ARG A 485 13.39 1.49 -3.58
N SER A 486 13.71 0.51 -4.42
CA SER A 486 14.46 -0.69 -4.04
C SER A 486 15.95 -0.59 -4.33
N ASP A 487 16.32 -0.08 -5.51
CA ASP A 487 17.70 -0.10 -6.04
C ASP A 487 18.05 1.21 -6.77
N GLY A 488 17.41 2.32 -6.38
CA GLY A 488 17.77 3.65 -6.87
C GLY A 488 19.18 4.06 -6.45
N THR A 489 19.73 5.10 -7.08
CA THR A 489 21.04 5.66 -6.69
C THR A 489 21.06 6.12 -5.23
N VAL A 490 19.88 6.47 -4.70
CA VAL A 490 19.59 6.69 -3.28
C VAL A 490 18.23 6.09 -2.92
N THR A 491 18.07 5.64 -1.68
CA THR A 491 16.84 5.00 -1.19
C THR A 491 16.28 5.68 0.06
N PRO A 492 15.88 6.98 -0.03
CA PRO A 492 15.51 7.78 1.15
C PRO A 492 14.33 7.22 1.94
N ARG A 493 13.52 6.33 1.37
CA ARG A 493 12.47 5.60 2.10
C ARG A 493 13.03 4.49 3.00
N LEU A 494 14.01 3.72 2.51
CA LEU A 494 14.67 2.65 3.24
C LEU A 494 15.65 3.21 4.28
N ASP A 495 16.34 4.30 3.94
CA ASP A 495 17.39 4.91 4.76
C ASP A 495 16.86 5.80 5.91
N ARG A 496 15.54 5.77 6.16
CA ARG A 496 14.93 6.57 7.23
C ARG A 496 15.44 6.11 8.60
N ARG A 497 15.92 7.06 9.39
CA ARG A 497 16.39 6.85 10.77
C ARG A 497 15.23 6.77 11.76
N ALA A 498 14.47 5.67 11.71
CA ALA A 498 13.34 5.41 12.63
C ALA A 498 13.79 5.25 14.10
N ASP A 499 15.08 5.01 14.33
CA ASP A 499 15.74 5.02 15.63
C ASP A 499 15.88 6.45 16.21
N LEU A 500 15.91 7.49 15.37
CA LEU A 500 16.02 8.89 15.78
C LEU A 500 14.71 9.67 15.62
N PHE A 501 13.98 9.42 14.53
CA PHE A 501 12.80 10.17 14.15
C PHE A 501 11.62 9.23 13.94
N ARG A 502 10.59 9.38 14.78
CA ARG A 502 9.33 8.65 14.67
C ARG A 502 8.20 9.59 14.32
N MET A 503 7.49 9.29 13.24
CA MET A 503 6.25 9.95 12.91
C MET A 503 5.11 9.30 13.71
N VAL A 504 4.37 10.10 14.47
CA VAL A 504 3.19 9.66 15.23
C VAL A 504 1.98 10.37 14.67
N SER A 505 1.10 9.61 14.00
CA SER A 505 -0.21 10.09 13.58
C SER A 505 -1.18 10.06 14.75
N LEU A 506 -1.91 11.15 14.95
CA LEU A 506 -3.01 11.26 15.89
C LEU A 506 -4.37 11.23 15.19
N LEU A 507 -4.39 10.83 13.91
CA LEU A 507 -5.62 10.71 13.14
C LEU A 507 -6.51 9.58 13.70
N PRO A 508 -7.85 9.72 13.63
CA PRO A 508 -8.75 8.67 14.04
C PRO A 508 -8.47 7.36 13.28
N GLY A 509 -8.13 6.28 14.00
CA GLY A 509 -7.83 4.95 13.42
C GLY A 509 -6.42 4.42 13.72
N ASP A 510 -5.46 5.29 14.04
CA ASP A 510 -4.01 4.95 14.07
C ASP A 510 -3.38 4.67 15.45
N ARG A 511 -4.16 4.33 16.49
CA ARG A 511 -3.61 4.17 17.85
C ARG A 511 -2.62 2.99 17.96
N GLN A 512 -1.32 3.29 18.08
CA GLN A 512 -0.28 2.30 18.38
C GLN A 512 -0.21 1.93 19.88
N PRO A 513 0.11 0.67 20.23
CA PRO A 513 0.35 0.26 21.62
C PRO A 513 1.74 0.66 22.14
N SER A 514 1.86 0.85 23.47
CA SER A 514 3.06 1.25 24.21
C SER A 514 3.65 0.09 25.03
N GLY A 515 4.95 -0.22 24.87
CA GLY A 515 5.70 -1.17 25.73
C GLY A 515 7.19 -1.35 25.32
N PRO A 516 7.95 -2.27 25.96
CA PRO A 516 9.35 -2.65 25.60
C PRO A 516 9.43 -3.70 24.46
N ALA A 517 10.40 -3.60 23.54
CA ALA A 517 10.45 -4.40 22.30
C ALA A 517 10.52 -5.91 22.57
N ASP A 518 9.83 -6.71 21.75
CA ASP A 518 9.99 -8.15 21.77
C ASP A 518 11.38 -8.47 21.17
N GLY A 519 12.11 -9.40 21.78
CA GLY A 519 13.41 -9.86 21.28
C GLY A 519 13.29 -10.51 19.90
N PRO A 520 14.37 -10.55 19.11
CA PRO A 520 14.36 -11.13 17.78
C PRO A 520 14.04 -12.63 17.81
N LEU A 521 13.35 -13.11 16.77
CA LEU A 521 13.05 -14.52 16.59
C LEU A 521 14.12 -15.20 15.75
N GLY A 522 14.61 -16.34 16.25
CA GLY A 522 15.53 -17.20 15.50
C GLY A 522 16.97 -16.69 15.45
N ASP A 523 17.41 -15.88 16.43
CA ASP A 523 18.79 -15.41 16.50
C ASP A 523 19.80 -16.55 16.58
N GLN A 524 20.88 -16.42 15.80
CA GLN A 524 22.01 -17.33 15.83
C GLN A 524 22.91 -16.98 17.03
N PRO A 525 23.27 -17.93 17.91
CA PRO A 525 24.41 -17.73 18.79
C PRO A 525 25.66 -17.57 17.90
N GLY A 526 26.40 -16.48 18.10
CA GLY A 526 27.61 -16.20 17.34
C GLY A 526 28.57 -17.39 17.37
N ALA A 527 29.04 -17.80 16.19
CA ALA A 527 30.24 -18.61 16.03
C ALA A 527 31.14 -17.94 14.97
N PRO A 528 32.47 -17.91 15.19
CA PRO A 528 33.39 -17.17 14.34
C PRO A 528 33.49 -17.82 12.96
N LEU A 529 33.73 -16.99 11.93
CA LEU A 529 34.27 -17.44 10.66
C LEU A 529 35.61 -18.13 10.95
N ASP A 530 35.61 -19.47 10.90
CA ASP A 530 36.82 -20.25 11.03
C ASP A 530 37.70 -19.96 9.82
N SER A 531 38.78 -19.23 10.07
CA SER A 531 39.78 -18.85 9.09
C SER A 531 40.71 -20.04 8.84
N THR A 532 40.28 -21.01 8.04
CA THR A 532 41.17 -22.03 7.49
C THR A 532 40.84 -22.32 6.03
N ALA A 533 41.31 -21.45 5.14
CA ALA A 533 41.63 -21.85 3.78
C ALA A 533 43.06 -22.44 3.78
N PRO A 534 43.30 -23.67 3.32
CA PRO A 534 44.65 -24.08 2.95
C PRO A 534 45.04 -23.40 1.63
N ALA A 535 46.32 -23.05 1.55
CA ALA A 535 46.98 -22.35 0.45
C ALA A 535 46.90 -23.07 -0.90
#